data_AF-A0A2V7D218-F1
#
_entry.id   AF-A0A2V7D218-F1
#
_cell.length_a   1.000
_cell.length_b   1.000
_cell.length_c   1.000
_cell.angle_alpha   90.00
_cell.angle_beta   90.00
_cell.angle_gamma   90.00
#
_symmetry.space_group_name_H-M   'P 1'
#
loop_
_entity.id
_entity.type
_entity.pdbx_description
1 polymer ?
#
loop_
_entity_poly.entity_id
_entity_poly.type
_entity_poly.pdbx_seq_one_letter_code
_entity_poly.pdbx_strand_id
1 'polypeptide(L)'
;MPTQLAPVPDFLYGTAWKEDRTQALTELALRMGFRGIDTANQRRHYVEAAVGQGLAAAYRAGVVTRADLFLQTKFTYPPGQDHRLPYDPAADVSTQVAQSMQSSLEHLGTDHVDSYVLHGPASGYGWTD
;
A
#
# COMPACT_ATOMS: atom_id res chain seq x y z
N MET A 1 19.10 -17.26 8.84
CA MET A 1 19.25 -16.02 9.61
C MET A 1 17.85 -15.44 9.78
N PRO A 2 17.38 -15.14 11.00
CA PRO A 2 16.12 -14.44 11.14
C PRO A 2 16.28 -13.07 10.47
N THR A 3 15.42 -12.79 9.50
CA THR A 3 15.33 -11.48 8.84
C THR A 3 14.96 -10.46 9.91
N GLN A 4 15.93 -9.64 10.30
CA GLN A 4 15.66 -8.50 11.17
C GLN A 4 14.73 -7.56 10.40
N LEU A 5 13.48 -7.45 10.86
CA LEU A 5 12.52 -6.50 10.30
C LEU A 5 13.14 -5.10 10.40
N ALA A 6 13.06 -4.33 9.32
CA ALA A 6 13.48 -2.94 9.35
C ALA A 6 12.70 -2.21 10.45
N PRO A 7 13.36 -1.36 11.27
CA PRO A 7 12.66 -0.62 12.30
C PRO A 7 11.57 0.26 11.66
N VAL A 8 10.40 0.32 12.28
CA VAL A 8 9.30 1.18 11.81
C VAL A 8 9.78 2.64 11.87
N PRO A 9 9.76 3.39 10.75
CA PRO A 9 10.23 4.76 10.73
C PRO A 9 9.22 5.69 11.41
N ASP A 10 9.72 6.77 12.03
CA ASP A 10 8.89 7.79 12.68
C ASP A 10 8.01 8.57 11.67
N PHE A 11 8.44 8.63 10.41
CA PHE A 11 7.75 9.36 9.33
C PHE A 11 7.46 8.45 8.14
N LEU A 12 6.19 8.45 7.71
CA LEU A 12 5.73 7.76 6.52
C LEU A 12 5.27 8.79 5.47
N TYR A 13 5.65 8.57 4.21
CA TYR A 13 5.13 9.33 3.09
C TYR A 13 3.79 8.76 2.63
N GLY A 14 2.71 9.53 2.80
CA GLY A 14 1.36 9.17 2.39
C GLY A 14 1.10 9.43 0.90
N THR A 15 0.54 8.44 0.21
CA THR A 15 0.39 8.43 -1.26
C THR A 15 -1.02 8.76 -1.77
N ALA A 16 -1.98 9.05 -0.87
CA ALA A 16 -3.34 9.41 -1.26
C ALA A 16 -3.39 10.72 -2.09
N TRP A 17 -4.34 10.82 -3.01
CA TRP A 17 -4.69 12.01 -3.79
C TRP A 17 -3.57 12.57 -4.69
N LYS A 18 -2.66 11.70 -5.13
CA LYS A 18 -1.55 12.09 -6.02
C LYS A 18 -1.82 11.80 -7.50
N GLU A 19 -2.75 10.91 -7.81
CA GLU A 19 -3.18 10.56 -9.17
C GLU A 19 -2.01 10.25 -10.11
N ASP A 20 -1.93 10.89 -11.27
CA ASP A 20 -0.88 10.73 -12.28
C ASP A 20 0.52 11.10 -11.76
N ARG A 21 0.60 11.92 -10.71
CA ARG A 21 1.87 12.31 -10.07
C ARG A 21 2.38 11.31 -9.04
N THR A 22 1.62 10.25 -8.74
CA THR A 22 1.96 9.28 -7.69
C THR A 22 3.37 8.72 -7.86
N GLN A 23 3.73 8.27 -9.06
CA GLN A 23 5.08 7.73 -9.31
C GLN A 23 6.17 8.77 -9.01
N ALA A 24 6.11 9.93 -9.67
CA ALA A 24 7.14 10.96 -9.57
C ALA A 24 7.32 11.47 -8.13
N LEU A 25 6.22 11.57 -7.37
CA LEU A 25 6.25 12.01 -5.98
C LEU A 25 6.75 10.93 -5.02
N THR A 26 6.44 9.64 -5.26
CA THR A 26 7.05 8.53 -4.52
C THR A 26 8.56 8.53 -4.70
N GLU A 27 9.06 8.66 -5.93
CA GLU A 27 10.49 8.73 -6.19
C GLU A 27 11.14 9.96 -5.52
N LEU A 28 10.47 11.11 -5.56
CA LEU A 28 10.95 12.32 -4.89
C LEU A 28 11.05 12.10 -3.37
N ALA A 29 10.03 11.53 -2.74
CA ALA A 29 10.04 11.25 -1.30
C ALA A 29 11.24 10.37 -0.91
N LEU A 30 11.51 9.30 -1.67
CA LEU A 30 12.65 8.41 -1.43
C LEU A 30 13.99 9.13 -1.57
N ARG A 31 14.14 9.99 -2.60
CA ARG A 31 15.33 10.84 -2.79
C ARG A 31 15.50 11.88 -1.69
N MET A 32 14.41 12.34 -1.09
CA MET A 32 14.40 13.26 0.05
C MET A 32 14.62 12.57 1.40
N GLY A 33 14.83 11.24 1.42
CA GLY A 33 15.21 10.50 2.62
C GLY A 33 14.08 9.75 3.31
N PHE A 34 12.84 9.77 2.79
CA PHE A 34 11.79 8.92 3.36
C PHE A 34 12.15 7.44 3.23
N ARG A 35 11.86 6.68 4.28
CA ARG A 35 12.01 5.20 4.33
C ARG A 35 10.72 4.49 4.67
N GLY A 36 9.66 5.22 5.04
CA GLY A 36 8.30 4.70 5.18
C GLY A 36 7.43 5.16 4.01
N ILE A 37 6.71 4.23 3.38
CA ILE A 37 5.68 4.52 2.36
C ILE A 37 4.33 3.98 2.85
N ASP A 38 3.31 4.83 2.87
CA ASP A 38 1.93 4.48 3.18
C ASP A 38 1.03 4.63 1.94
N THR A 39 0.43 3.52 1.53
CA THR A 39 -0.51 3.43 0.40
C THR A 39 -1.76 2.65 0.79
N ALA A 40 -2.69 2.43 -0.14
CA ALA A 40 -3.81 1.52 0.03
C ALA A 40 -4.21 0.94 -1.33
N ASN A 41 -4.72 -0.29 -1.33
CA ASN A 41 -5.36 -0.87 -2.50
C ASN A 41 -6.80 -0.36 -2.62
N GLN A 42 -6.93 0.97 -2.79
CA GLN A 42 -8.19 1.70 -2.91
C GLN A 42 -8.11 2.70 -4.06
N ARG A 43 -8.58 2.33 -5.25
CA ARG A 43 -8.44 3.16 -6.46
C ARG A 43 -9.19 4.49 -6.41
N ARG A 44 -10.06 4.67 -5.42
CA ARG A 44 -10.78 5.92 -5.17
C ARG A 44 -9.83 7.08 -4.88
N HIS A 45 -8.77 6.85 -4.09
CA HIS A 45 -7.83 7.90 -3.67
C HIS A 45 -6.36 7.55 -3.95
N TYR A 46 -6.07 6.30 -4.31
CA TYR A 46 -4.70 5.80 -4.44
C TYR A 46 -4.46 5.23 -5.84
N VAL A 47 -3.19 5.29 -6.26
CA VAL A 47 -2.70 4.65 -7.49
C VAL A 47 -1.53 3.73 -7.12
N GLU A 48 -1.85 2.62 -6.45
CA GLU A 48 -0.85 1.72 -5.86
C GLU A 48 0.16 1.19 -6.88
N ALA A 49 -0.29 0.87 -8.10
CA ALA A 49 0.60 0.48 -9.19
C ALA A 49 1.65 1.55 -9.54
N ALA A 50 1.30 2.84 -9.45
CA ALA A 50 2.23 3.94 -9.67
C ALA A 50 3.20 4.11 -8.49
N VAL A 51 2.81 3.72 -7.27
CA VAL A 51 3.75 3.58 -6.14
C VAL A 51 4.77 2.50 -6.46
N GLY A 52 4.34 1.32 -6.91
CA GLY A 52 5.24 0.24 -7.32
C GLY A 52 6.22 0.64 -8.44
N GLN A 53 5.76 1.40 -9.43
CA GLN A 53 6.62 1.97 -10.47
C GLN A 53 7.70 2.90 -9.88
N GLY A 54 7.33 3.75 -8.91
CA GLY A 54 8.25 4.65 -8.22
C GLY A 54 9.27 3.92 -7.37
N LEU A 55 8.84 2.87 -6.66
CA LEU A 55 9.73 1.96 -5.92
C LEU A 55 10.74 1.31 -6.87
N ALA A 56 10.26 0.71 -7.97
CA ALA A 56 11.11 0.05 -8.96
C ALA A 56 12.12 1.02 -9.60
N ALA A 57 11.72 2.26 -9.86
CA ALA A 57 12.62 3.31 -10.35
C ALA A 57 13.71 3.65 -9.32
N ALA A 58 13.34 3.82 -8.06
CA ALA A 58 14.29 4.10 -6.98
C ALA A 58 15.28 2.94 -6.75
N TYR A 59 14.81 1.69 -6.85
CA TYR A 59 15.66 0.49 -6.78
C TYR A 59 16.67 0.43 -7.93
N ARG A 60 16.21 0.63 -9.18
CA ARG A 60 17.10 0.66 -10.35
C ARG A 60 18.13 1.78 -10.28
N ALA A 61 17.77 2.93 -9.71
CA ALA A 61 18.67 4.05 -9.52
C ALA A 61 19.60 3.90 -8.31
N GLY A 62 19.47 2.84 -7.50
CA GLY A 62 20.29 2.62 -6.31
C GLY A 62 20.02 3.59 -5.16
N VAL A 63 18.85 4.25 -5.13
CA VAL A 63 18.48 5.21 -4.07
C VAL A 63 18.19 4.50 -2.76
N VAL A 64 17.54 3.35 -2.84
CA VAL A 64 17.17 2.45 -1.74
C VAL A 64 17.08 1.03 -2.27
N THR A 65 17.10 0.05 -1.37
CA THR A 65 16.73 -1.35 -1.63
C THR A 65 15.38 -1.67 -0.98
N ARG A 66 14.79 -2.84 -1.28
CA ARG A 66 13.55 -3.27 -0.60
C ARG A 66 13.73 -3.39 0.92
N ALA A 67 14.90 -3.82 1.38
CA ALA A 67 15.22 -3.99 2.79
C ALA A 67 15.36 -2.67 3.56
N ASP A 68 15.56 -1.55 2.84
CA ASP A 68 15.67 -0.21 3.46
C ASP A 68 14.30 0.42 3.74
N LEU A 69 13.21 -0.19 3.27
CA LEU A 69 11.87 0.40 3.30
C LEU A 69 10.93 -0.31 4.26
N PHE A 70 10.14 0.50 4.94
CA PHE A 70 8.88 0.10 5.57
C PHE A 70 7.73 0.42 4.61
N LEU A 71 7.08 -0.61 4.08
CA LEU A 71 5.98 -0.49 3.13
C LEU A 71 4.67 -0.92 3.77
N GLN A 72 3.72 0.01 3.88
CA GLN A 72 2.38 -0.24 4.40
C GLN A 72 1.32 -0.10 3.31
N THR A 73 0.42 -1.09 3.22
CA THR A 73 -0.84 -0.97 2.46
C THR A 73 -2.04 -1.32 3.33
N LYS A 74 -3.25 -1.18 2.78
CA LYS A 74 -4.50 -1.29 3.52
C LYS A 74 -5.54 -2.11 2.76
N PHE A 75 -6.23 -2.98 3.49
CA PHE A 75 -7.48 -3.56 3.03
C PHE A 75 -8.60 -2.54 3.17
N THR A 76 -9.29 -2.24 2.07
CA THR A 76 -10.45 -1.34 2.09
C THR A 76 -11.71 -2.12 1.79
N TYR A 77 -12.69 -2.03 2.68
CA TYR A 77 -14.00 -2.67 2.51
C TYR A 77 -14.77 -2.13 1.30
N PRO A 78 -15.72 -2.90 0.72
CA PRO A 78 -16.43 -2.52 -0.50
C PRO A 78 -17.06 -1.11 -0.46
N PRO A 79 -17.70 -0.64 0.63
CA PRO A 79 -18.27 0.71 0.68
C PRO A 79 -17.23 1.83 0.57
N GLY A 80 -15.97 1.55 0.91
CA GLY A 80 -14.86 2.49 0.77
C GLY A 80 -14.25 2.50 -0.63
N GLN A 81 -14.55 1.53 -1.48
CA GLN A 81 -13.98 1.41 -2.81
C GLN A 81 -14.74 2.24 -3.85
N ASP A 82 -14.15 2.37 -5.04
CA ASP A 82 -14.89 2.67 -6.26
C ASP A 82 -15.14 1.38 -7.08
N HIS A 83 -15.67 1.50 -8.29
CA HIS A 83 -16.01 0.37 -9.15
C HIS A 83 -14.81 -0.54 -9.54
N ARG A 84 -13.57 -0.06 -9.40
CA ARG A 84 -12.32 -0.78 -9.74
C ARG A 84 -11.83 -1.55 -8.53
N LEU A 85 -12.59 -2.57 -8.16
CA LEU A 85 -12.31 -3.40 -6.99
C LEU A 85 -11.06 -4.27 -7.20
N PRO A 86 -10.21 -4.44 -6.17
CA PRO A 86 -9.04 -5.32 -6.24
C PRO A 86 -9.32 -6.77 -5.81
N TYR A 87 -10.60 -7.12 -5.66
CA TYR A 87 -11.08 -8.43 -5.22
C TYR A 87 -12.51 -8.66 -5.72
N ASP A 88 -12.98 -9.90 -5.64
CA ASP A 88 -14.35 -10.27 -5.94
C ASP A 88 -15.29 -9.77 -4.82
N PRO A 89 -16.23 -8.84 -5.09
CA PRO A 89 -17.16 -8.34 -4.07
C PRO A 89 -18.14 -9.40 -3.56
N ALA A 90 -18.32 -10.51 -4.28
CA ALA A 90 -19.21 -11.61 -3.88
C ALA A 90 -18.52 -12.65 -2.98
N ALA A 91 -17.20 -12.61 -2.87
CA ALA A 91 -16.44 -13.51 -2.02
C ALA A 91 -16.66 -13.21 -0.52
N ASP A 92 -16.37 -14.18 0.35
CA ASP A 92 -16.33 -13.93 1.80
C ASP A 92 -15.21 -12.96 2.18
N VAL A 93 -15.31 -12.33 3.35
CA VAL A 93 -14.37 -11.28 3.80
C VAL A 93 -12.93 -11.77 3.84
N SER A 94 -12.67 -13.00 4.30
CA SER A 94 -11.31 -13.54 4.39
C SER A 94 -10.71 -13.71 2.99
N THR A 95 -11.52 -14.19 2.04
CA THR A 95 -11.14 -14.30 0.64
C THR A 95 -10.89 -12.93 0.01
N GLN A 96 -11.73 -11.92 0.29
CA GLN A 96 -11.51 -10.55 -0.18
C GLN A 96 -10.19 -9.97 0.35
N VAL A 97 -9.90 -10.19 1.64
CA VAL A 97 -8.65 -9.72 2.27
C VAL A 97 -7.42 -10.36 1.61
N ALA A 98 -7.48 -11.66 1.31
CA ALA A 98 -6.42 -12.40 0.64
C ALA A 98 -6.21 -11.93 -0.81
N GLN A 99 -7.28 -11.78 -1.59
CA GLN A 99 -7.24 -11.26 -2.95
C GLN A 99 -6.70 -9.82 -2.99
N SER A 100 -7.15 -8.97 -2.07
CA SER A 100 -6.64 -7.60 -1.92
C SER A 100 -5.14 -7.58 -1.62
N MET A 101 -4.64 -8.48 -0.76
CA MET A 101 -3.21 -8.59 -0.48
C MET A 101 -2.45 -8.99 -1.75
N GLN A 102 -2.90 -10.03 -2.45
CA GLN A 102 -2.28 -10.48 -3.69
C GLN A 102 -2.19 -9.35 -4.72
N SER A 103 -3.31 -8.67 -4.98
CA SER A 103 -3.34 -7.51 -5.90
C SER A 103 -2.39 -6.39 -5.45
N SER A 104 -2.26 -6.16 -4.14
CA SER A 104 -1.32 -5.15 -3.62
C SER A 104 0.14 -5.52 -3.90
N LEU A 105 0.51 -6.77 -3.69
CA LEU A 105 1.86 -7.28 -3.97
C LEU A 105 2.20 -7.16 -5.46
N GLU A 106 1.25 -7.49 -6.33
CA GLU A 106 1.38 -7.32 -7.79
C GLU A 106 1.55 -5.84 -8.18
N HIS A 107 0.69 -4.95 -7.67
CA HIS A 107 0.79 -3.51 -7.94
C HIS A 107 2.11 -2.91 -7.45
N LEU A 108 2.56 -3.31 -6.26
CA LEU A 108 3.77 -2.77 -5.62
C LEU A 108 5.05 -3.40 -6.19
N GLY A 109 4.95 -4.53 -6.88
CA GLY A 109 6.10 -5.25 -7.42
C GLY A 109 7.01 -5.81 -6.33
N THR A 110 6.41 -6.33 -5.25
CA THR A 110 7.10 -6.87 -4.07
C THR A 110 6.46 -8.20 -3.66
N ASP A 111 7.20 -9.03 -2.94
CA ASP A 111 6.72 -10.32 -2.38
C ASP A 111 6.14 -10.18 -0.96
N HIS A 112 6.41 -9.05 -0.29
CA HIS A 112 5.87 -8.74 1.03
C HIS A 112 5.68 -7.23 1.27
N VAL A 113 4.79 -6.92 2.22
CA VAL A 113 4.65 -5.60 2.87
C VAL A 113 5.02 -5.73 4.35
N ASP A 114 5.52 -4.64 4.94
CA ASP A 114 5.93 -4.60 6.36
C ASP A 114 4.73 -4.39 7.29
N SER A 115 3.64 -3.81 6.76
CA SER A 115 2.39 -3.60 7.49
C SER A 115 1.18 -3.72 6.56
N TYR A 116 0.15 -4.40 7.05
CA TYR A 116 -1.14 -4.52 6.39
C TYR A 116 -2.25 -4.24 7.39
N VAL A 117 -3.00 -3.18 7.15
CA VAL A 117 -4.02 -2.69 8.11
C VAL A 117 -5.41 -2.66 7.48
N LEU A 118 -6.44 -2.70 8.31
CA LEU A 118 -7.81 -2.42 7.88
C LEU A 118 -7.94 -0.91 7.71
N HIS A 119 -8.37 -0.43 6.54
CA HIS A 119 -8.44 0.99 6.20
C HIS A 119 -9.53 1.76 6.98
N GLY A 120 -10.39 1.04 7.68
CA GLY A 120 -11.49 1.57 8.45
C GLY A 120 -12.41 0.45 8.89
N PRO A 121 -13.51 0.76 9.58
CA PRO A 121 -14.49 -0.24 9.97
C PRO A 121 -15.20 -0.86 8.76
N ALA A 122 -15.60 -2.13 8.89
CA ALA A 122 -16.37 -2.84 7.85
C ALA A 122 -17.76 -2.21 7.61
N SER A 123 -18.34 -1.59 8.64
CA SER A 123 -19.65 -0.95 8.62
C SER A 123 -19.61 0.34 9.45
N GLY A 124 -20.46 1.31 9.13
CA GLY A 124 -20.72 2.48 9.99
C GLY A 124 -21.79 2.23 11.08
N TYR A 125 -22.34 1.01 11.13
CA TYR A 125 -23.46 0.61 11.99
C TYR A 125 -23.09 -0.62 12.83
N GLY A 126 -23.70 -0.76 14.00
CA GLY A 126 -23.52 -1.94 14.87
C GLY A 126 -22.39 -1.84 15.88
N TRP A 127 -21.79 -0.66 16.06
CA TRP A 127 -20.83 -0.37 17.12
C TRP A 127 -21.57 0.13 18.37
N THR A 128 -22.38 -0.73 18.98
CA THR A 128 -22.89 -0.50 20.34
C THR A 128 -22.45 -1.67 21.20
N ASP A 129 -22.14 -1.37 22.46
CA ASP A 129 -21.57 -2.30 23.46
C ASP A 129 -22.24 -3.69 23.51
#